data_AF-A0A7R9UYD7-F1
#
_entry.id   AF-A0A7R9UYD7-F1
#
_cell.length_a   1.000
_cell.length_b   1.000
_cell.length_c   1.000
_cell.angle_alpha   90.00
_cell.angle_beta   90.00
_cell.angle_gamma   90.00
#
_symmetry.space_group_name_H-M   'P 1'
#
loop_
_entity.id
_entity.type
_entity.pdbx_description
1 polymer ?
#
loop_
_entity_poly.entity_id
_entity_poly.type
_entity_poly.pdbx_seq_one_letter_code
_entity_poly.pdbx_strand_id
1 'polypeptide(L)'
;GLSCYLFVIAALVRYGMPRLRERGASDLELFDPSGFGWWYGIAMFAFEGIGTVLPILEEMRTLARPEVFHAVVHTSYLTAFCFYVLVGGVGYVAYGSETADVILFNFPPSLLTTLTTRSMAAMMLFSGVVQIYPIHRIADGLARARFPSGGGGGS
;
A
#
# COMPACT_ATOMS: atom_id res chain seq x y z
N GLY A 1 -0.47 -8.71 -10.54
CA GLY A 1 -0.76 -7.37 -10.00
C GLY A 1 -2.23 -7.23 -9.71
N LEU A 2 -2.98 -6.60 -10.63
CA LEU A 2 -4.44 -6.40 -10.47
C LEU A 2 -5.21 -7.71 -10.23
N SER A 3 -4.84 -8.79 -10.93
CA SER A 3 -5.44 -10.12 -10.76
C SER A 3 -5.34 -10.67 -9.33
N CYS A 4 -4.23 -10.44 -8.64
CA CYS A 4 -4.02 -10.87 -7.26
C CYS A 4 -4.96 -10.12 -6.31
N TYR A 5 -5.09 -8.80 -6.48
CA TYR A 5 -6.02 -7.98 -5.69
C TYR A 5 -7.48 -8.37 -5.93
N LEU A 6 -7.87 -8.59 -7.19
CA LEU A 6 -9.22 -9.08 -7.52
C LEU A 6 -9.50 -10.44 -6.89
N PHE A 7 -8.51 -11.35 -6.88
CA PHE A 7 -8.63 -12.63 -6.18
C PHE A 7 -8.83 -12.46 -4.68
N VAL A 8 -8.07 -11.58 -4.02
CA VAL A 8 -8.22 -11.31 -2.58
C VAL A 8 -9.63 -10.82 -2.26
N ILE A 9 -10.14 -9.86 -3.04
CA ILE A 9 -11.51 -9.34 -2.86
C ILE A 9 -12.55 -10.44 -3.10
N ALA A 10 -12.40 -11.23 -4.17
CA ALA A 10 -13.30 -12.33 -4.47
C ALA A 10 -13.27 -13.42 -3.39
N ALA A 11 -12.09 -13.75 -2.86
CA ALA A 11 -11.90 -14.70 -1.77
C ALA A 11 -12.53 -14.16 -0.48
N LEU A 12 -12.35 -12.88 -0.16
CA LEU A 12 -13.00 -12.24 0.99
C LEU A 12 -14.52 -12.30 0.88
N VAL A 13 -15.08 -11.98 -0.29
CA VAL A 13 -16.53 -12.09 -0.52
C VAL A 13 -16.99 -13.55 -0.45
N ARG A 14 -16.23 -14.50 -0.99
CA ARG A 14 -16.61 -15.93 -1.03
C ARG A 14 -16.52 -16.59 0.35
N TYR A 15 -15.49 -16.29 1.14
CA TYR A 15 -15.21 -16.96 2.42
C TYR A 15 -15.64 -16.16 3.65
N GLY A 16 -15.64 -14.83 3.56
CA GLY A 16 -16.05 -13.93 4.63
C GLY A 16 -17.55 -13.64 4.66
N MET A 17 -18.19 -13.44 3.50
CA MET A 17 -19.63 -13.09 3.46
C MET A 17 -20.56 -14.17 4.03
N PRO A 18 -20.34 -15.48 3.77
CA PRO A 18 -21.15 -16.53 4.40
C PRO A 18 -20.99 -16.55 5.92
N ARG A 19 -19.76 -16.38 6.43
CA ARG A 19 -19.49 -16.28 7.88
C ARG A 19 -20.27 -15.14 8.51
N LEU A 20 -20.26 -13.96 7.88
CA LEU A 20 -20.99 -12.79 8.35
C LEU A 20 -22.52 -13.02 8.37
N ARG A 21 -23.05 -13.75 7.38
CA ARG A 21 -24.48 -14.08 7.30
C ARG A 21 -24.91 -15.13 8.33
N GLU A 22 -24.05 -16.10 8.63
CA GLU A 22 -24.36 -17.22 9.52
C GLU A 22 -24.13 -16.89 10.99
N ARG A 23 -23.04 -16.17 11.31
CA ARG A 23 -22.62 -15.88 12.70
C ARG A 23 -22.89 -14.44 13.13
N GLY A 24 -23.28 -13.56 12.20
CA GLY A 24 -23.32 -12.12 12.45
C GLY A 24 -21.92 -11.52 12.48
N ALA A 25 -21.81 -10.25 12.91
CA ALA A 25 -20.51 -9.62 13.12
C ALA A 25 -19.74 -10.41 14.20
N SER A 26 -18.48 -10.73 13.91
CA SER A 26 -17.57 -11.37 14.86
C SER A 26 -17.28 -10.46 16.07
N ASP A 27 -16.53 -10.94 17.04
CA ASP A 27 -16.12 -10.12 18.19
C ASP A 27 -15.28 -8.92 17.69
N LEU A 28 -15.82 -7.70 17.87
CA LEU A 28 -15.28 -6.46 17.35
C LEU A 28 -14.64 -5.66 18.48
N GLU A 29 -13.33 -5.71 18.58
CA GLU A 29 -12.58 -4.77 19.41
C GLU A 29 -12.28 -3.52 18.59
N LEU A 30 -13.07 -2.47 18.80
CA LEU A 30 -12.97 -1.22 18.03
C LEU A 30 -11.68 -0.45 18.29
N PHE A 31 -11.11 -0.56 19.50
CA PHE A 31 -9.91 0.16 19.88
C PHE A 31 -9.14 -0.57 20.97
N ASP A 32 -7.92 -0.97 20.64
CA ASP A 32 -6.91 -1.43 21.59
C ASP A 32 -5.73 -0.44 21.60
N PRO A 33 -5.48 0.26 22.73
CA PRO A 33 -4.34 1.15 22.88
C PRO A 33 -2.98 0.45 22.65
N SER A 34 -2.89 -0.85 22.94
CA SER A 34 -1.62 -1.59 22.85
C SER A 34 -1.21 -1.84 21.39
N GLY A 35 -2.18 -2.12 20.52
CA GLY A 35 -2.00 -2.30 19.08
C GLY A 35 -1.92 -1.01 18.25
N PHE A 36 -2.18 0.16 18.84
CA PHE A 36 -2.28 1.43 18.11
C PHE A 36 -1.01 1.75 17.30
N GLY A 37 0.18 1.54 17.86
CA GLY A 37 1.44 1.82 17.17
C GLY A 37 1.67 0.94 15.94
N TRP A 38 1.31 -0.34 16.03
CA TRP A 38 1.41 -1.30 14.93
C TRP A 38 0.44 -0.94 13.80
N TRP A 39 -0.83 -0.68 14.14
CA TRP A 39 -1.84 -0.22 13.21
C TRP A 39 -1.42 1.07 12.51
N TYR A 40 -0.93 2.06 13.27
CA TYR A 40 -0.49 3.34 12.72
C TYR A 40 0.67 3.17 11.74
N GLY A 41 1.63 2.29 12.05
CA GLY A 41 2.74 1.97 11.15
C GLY A 41 2.27 1.39 9.82
N ILE A 42 1.34 0.43 9.84
CA ILE A 42 0.77 -0.16 8.63
C ILE A 42 -0.03 0.88 7.84
N ALA A 43 -0.83 1.71 8.52
CA ALA A 43 -1.60 2.77 7.89
C ALA A 43 -0.71 3.80 7.20
N MET A 44 0.34 4.27 7.88
CA MET A 44 1.32 5.20 7.30
C MET A 44 2.06 4.59 6.10
N PHE A 45 2.46 3.32 6.21
CA PHE A 45 3.08 2.61 5.09
C PHE A 45 2.14 2.47 3.88
N ALA A 46 0.85 2.24 4.10
CA ALA A 46 -0.13 2.17 3.01
C ALA A 46 -0.29 3.52 2.26
N PHE A 47 -0.04 4.65 2.94
CA PHE A 47 -0.10 5.99 2.35
C PHE A 47 1.28 6.59 1.99
N GLU A 48 2.34 5.78 1.95
CA GLU A 48 3.72 6.21 1.63
C GLU A 48 3.88 6.80 0.20
N GLY A 49 2.82 6.80 -0.61
CA GLY A 49 2.78 7.40 -1.95
C GLY A 49 3.12 8.89 -2.02
N ILE A 50 3.29 9.61 -0.90
CA ILE A 50 3.67 11.03 -0.92
C ILE A 50 5.02 11.27 -1.61
N GLY A 51 5.93 10.30 -1.58
CA GLY A 51 7.21 10.36 -2.29
C GLY A 51 7.06 10.38 -3.81
N THR A 52 5.96 9.84 -4.35
CA THR A 52 5.69 9.84 -5.80
C THR A 52 4.93 11.08 -6.27
N VAL A 53 4.43 11.91 -5.33
CA VAL A 53 3.71 13.14 -5.65
C VAL A 53 4.62 14.19 -6.30
N LEU A 54 5.91 14.25 -5.92
CA LEU A 54 6.87 15.19 -6.48
C LEU A 54 7.15 14.98 -7.98
N PRO A 55 7.47 13.77 -8.48
CA PRO A 55 7.62 13.55 -9.92
C PRO A 55 6.30 13.78 -10.68
N ILE A 56 5.16 13.41 -10.10
CA ILE A 56 3.83 13.69 -10.71
C ILE A 56 3.61 15.20 -10.86
N LEU A 57 4.00 16.01 -9.87
CA LEU A 57 3.90 17.47 -9.96
C LEU A 57 4.72 18.03 -11.11
N GLU A 58 5.95 17.52 -11.28
CA GLU A 58 6.85 17.97 -12.35
C GLU A 58 6.32 17.61 -13.74
N GLU A 59 5.75 16.40 -13.88
CA GLU A 59 5.06 15.99 -15.11
C GLU A 59 3.83 16.85 -15.40
N MET A 60 2.99 17.14 -14.39
CA MET A 60 1.80 17.98 -14.55
C MET A 60 2.13 19.43 -14.89
N ARG A 61 3.25 19.97 -14.38
CA ARG A 61 3.80 21.26 -14.80
C ARG A 61 4.26 21.25 -16.25
N THR A 62 4.94 20.18 -16.67
CA THR A 62 5.36 19.98 -18.07
C THR A 62 4.16 19.92 -19.02
N LEU A 63 3.05 19.34 -18.56
CA LEU A 63 1.78 19.26 -19.28
C LEU A 63 0.92 20.54 -19.21
N ALA A 64 1.43 21.62 -18.59
CA ALA A 64 0.74 22.91 -18.40
C ALA A 64 -0.66 22.80 -17.74
N ARG A 65 -0.87 21.81 -16.86
CA ARG A 65 -2.12 21.62 -16.09
C ARG A 65 -1.89 21.52 -14.58
N PRO A 66 -1.24 22.51 -13.94
CA PRO A 66 -0.96 22.49 -12.51
C PRO A 66 -2.22 22.50 -11.64
N GLU A 67 -3.33 23.06 -12.11
CA GLU A 67 -4.61 23.13 -11.39
C GLU A 67 -5.28 21.75 -11.20
N VAL A 68 -5.02 20.80 -12.10
CA VAL A 68 -5.60 19.45 -12.05
C VAL A 68 -4.87 18.56 -11.04
N PHE A 69 -3.63 18.90 -10.69
CA PHE A 69 -2.79 18.12 -9.79
C PHE A 69 -3.43 17.85 -8.43
N HIS A 70 -3.93 18.90 -7.76
CA HIS A 70 -4.55 18.77 -6.45
C HIS A 70 -5.81 17.89 -6.49
N ALA A 71 -6.62 18.02 -7.55
CA ALA A 71 -7.81 17.19 -7.72
C ALA A 71 -7.44 15.70 -7.90
N VAL A 72 -6.43 15.39 -8.71
CA VAL A 72 -5.97 14.01 -8.94
C VAL A 72 -5.37 13.39 -7.69
N VAL A 73 -4.53 14.13 -6.96
CA VAL A 73 -3.95 13.66 -5.70
C VAL A 73 -5.07 13.42 -4.67
N HIS A 74 -5.96 14.38 -4.44
CA HIS A 74 -7.02 14.21 -3.46
C HIS A 74 -7.96 13.05 -3.79
N THR A 75 -8.38 12.93 -5.05
CA THR A 75 -9.26 11.83 -5.49
C THR A 75 -8.58 10.47 -5.42
N SER A 76 -7.28 10.36 -5.71
CA SER A 76 -6.54 9.10 -5.60
C SER A 76 -6.39 8.64 -4.15
N TYR A 77 -6.00 9.54 -3.23
CA TYR A 77 -5.91 9.24 -1.80
C TYR A 77 -7.27 8.86 -1.20
N LEU A 78 -8.32 9.61 -1.53
CA LEU A 78 -9.68 9.30 -1.08
C LEU A 78 -10.14 7.92 -1.57
N THR A 79 -9.89 7.61 -2.85
CA THR A 79 -10.24 6.31 -3.42
C THR A 79 -9.49 5.19 -2.70
N ALA A 80 -8.16 5.33 -2.51
CA ALA A 80 -7.36 4.35 -1.80
C ALA A 80 -7.83 4.15 -0.35
N PHE A 81 -8.14 5.23 0.36
CA PHE A 81 -8.68 5.19 1.72
C PHE A 81 -9.98 4.41 1.78
N CYS A 82 -10.94 4.69 0.88
CA CYS A 82 -12.18 3.92 0.80
C CYS A 82 -11.92 2.44 0.55
N PHE A 83 -10.99 2.09 -0.35
CA PHE A 83 -10.62 0.69 -0.59
C PHE A 83 -10.02 0.00 0.65
N TYR A 84 -9.10 0.66 1.36
CA TYR A 84 -8.50 0.11 2.57
C TYR A 84 -9.51 -0.11 3.68
N VAL A 85 -10.38 0.88 3.92
CA VAL A 85 -11.44 0.77 4.93
C VAL A 85 -12.47 -0.30 4.55
N LEU A 86 -12.85 -0.40 3.28
CA LEU A 86 -13.81 -1.41 2.83
C LEU A 86 -13.24 -2.82 2.95
N VAL A 87 -12.05 -3.09 2.39
CA VAL A 87 -11.48 -4.43 2.40
C VAL A 87 -11.03 -4.82 3.80
N GLY A 88 -10.35 -3.92 4.52
CA GLY A 88 -9.89 -4.16 5.89
C GLY A 88 -11.06 -4.28 6.87
N GLY A 89 -12.04 -3.38 6.76
CA GLY A 89 -13.23 -3.39 7.60
C GLY A 89 -14.10 -4.62 7.38
N VAL A 90 -14.36 -5.01 6.13
CA VAL A 90 -15.11 -6.25 5.84
C VAL A 90 -14.34 -7.49 6.29
N GLY A 91 -13.00 -7.50 6.14
CA GLY A 91 -12.14 -8.55 6.67
C GLY A 91 -12.28 -8.70 8.18
N TYR A 92 -12.13 -7.60 8.91
CA TYR A 92 -12.22 -7.60 10.36
C TYR A 92 -13.62 -7.92 10.87
N VAL A 93 -14.68 -7.43 10.23
CA VAL A 93 -16.07 -7.76 10.60
C VAL A 93 -16.39 -9.25 10.38
N ALA A 94 -15.77 -9.89 9.40
CA ALA A 94 -16.01 -11.30 9.07
C ALA A 94 -15.22 -12.30 9.93
N TYR A 95 -14.08 -11.89 10.49
CA TYR A 95 -13.16 -12.78 11.25
C TYR A 95 -12.92 -12.32 12.70
N GLY A 96 -13.17 -11.06 13.03
CA GLY A 96 -13.00 -10.49 14.37
C GLY A 96 -11.59 -10.66 14.90
N SER A 97 -11.49 -11.10 16.15
CA SER A 97 -10.22 -11.43 16.82
C SER A 97 -9.44 -12.60 16.19
N GLU A 98 -10.06 -13.42 15.34
CA GLU A 98 -9.36 -14.50 14.62
C GLU A 98 -8.63 -13.99 13.36
N THR A 99 -8.70 -12.70 13.05
CA THR A 99 -8.04 -12.11 11.87
C THR A 99 -6.53 -12.23 11.99
N ALA A 100 -5.88 -12.89 11.02
CA ALA A 100 -4.43 -12.92 10.92
C ALA A 100 -3.90 -11.61 10.33
N ASP A 101 -2.64 -11.28 10.63
CA ASP A 101 -1.95 -10.09 10.08
C ASP A 101 -2.08 -9.95 8.56
N VAL A 102 -2.14 -11.10 7.86
CA VAL A 102 -2.44 -11.18 6.44
C VAL A 102 -3.71 -12.00 6.24
N ILE A 103 -4.79 -11.35 5.81
CA ILE A 103 -6.12 -11.95 5.63
C ILE A 103 -6.14 -13.20 4.73
N LEU A 104 -5.18 -13.33 3.81
CA LEU A 104 -5.02 -14.52 2.97
C LEU A 104 -4.81 -15.80 3.78
N PHE A 105 -4.24 -15.72 4.99
CA PHE A 105 -4.03 -16.86 5.87
C PHE A 105 -5.31 -17.31 6.59
N ASN A 106 -6.34 -16.47 6.65
CA ASN A 106 -7.66 -16.85 7.16
C ASN A 106 -8.49 -17.67 6.15
N PHE A 107 -8.08 -17.69 4.87
CA PHE A 107 -8.73 -18.48 3.84
C PHE A 107 -8.22 -19.92 3.83
N PRO A 108 -9.06 -20.90 3.43
CA PRO A 108 -8.62 -22.29 3.34
C PRO A 108 -7.41 -22.43 2.40
N PRO A 109 -6.41 -23.26 2.77
CA PRO A 109 -5.23 -23.47 1.97
C PRO A 109 -5.63 -24.15 0.65
N SER A 110 -5.34 -23.48 -0.45
CA SER A 110 -5.56 -23.96 -1.81
C SER A 110 -4.38 -23.56 -2.67
N LEU A 111 -4.27 -24.17 -3.86
CA LEU A 111 -3.23 -23.79 -4.81
C LEU A 111 -3.29 -22.29 -5.15
N LEU A 112 -4.50 -21.76 -5.32
CA LEU A 112 -4.71 -20.35 -5.69
C LEU A 112 -4.37 -19.39 -4.54
N THR A 113 -4.79 -19.69 -3.29
CA THR A 113 -4.44 -18.86 -2.14
C THR A 113 -2.93 -18.86 -1.91
N THR A 114 -2.28 -20.02 -2.01
CA THR A 114 -0.82 -20.14 -1.86
C THR A 114 -0.06 -19.38 -2.95
N LEU A 115 -0.47 -19.54 -4.21
CA LEU A 115 0.14 -18.84 -5.34
C LEU A 115 -0.05 -17.33 -5.22
N THR A 116 -1.25 -16.89 -4.82
CA THR A 116 -1.53 -15.47 -4.64
C THR A 116 -0.66 -14.87 -3.54
N THR A 117 -0.56 -15.51 -2.37
CA THR A 117 0.30 -15.05 -1.27
C THR A 117 1.76 -14.95 -1.70
N ARG A 118 2.30 -15.98 -2.36
CA ARG A 118 3.69 -15.96 -2.85
C ARG A 118 3.91 -14.88 -3.92
N SER A 119 2.94 -14.68 -4.81
CA SER A 119 3.01 -13.63 -5.83
C SER A 119 2.97 -12.22 -5.23
N MET A 120 2.14 -11.99 -4.20
CA MET A 120 2.08 -10.72 -3.48
C MET A 120 3.38 -10.44 -2.75
N ALA A 121 3.94 -11.45 -2.06
CA ALA A 121 5.24 -11.33 -1.42
C ALA A 121 6.34 -10.97 -2.43
N ALA A 122 6.38 -11.64 -3.59
CA ALA A 122 7.32 -11.31 -4.66
C ALA A 122 7.12 -9.87 -5.17
N MET A 123 5.88 -9.44 -5.40
CA MET A 123 5.56 -8.07 -5.81
C MET A 123 6.04 -7.03 -4.79
N MET A 124 5.84 -7.27 -3.50
CA MET A 124 6.31 -6.39 -2.42
C MET A 124 7.84 -6.29 -2.40
N LEU A 125 8.54 -7.41 -2.58
CA LEU A 125 10.00 -7.43 -2.66
C LEU A 125 10.51 -6.60 -3.85
N PHE A 126 9.93 -6.78 -5.04
CA PHE A 126 10.31 -5.98 -6.21
C PHE A 126 9.97 -4.49 -6.01
N SER A 127 8.84 -4.18 -5.38
CA SER A 127 8.48 -2.79 -5.07
C SER A 127 9.49 -2.14 -4.12
N GLY A 128 9.94 -2.86 -3.10
CA GLY A 128 10.98 -2.37 -2.18
C GLY A 128 12.29 -2.03 -2.88
N VAL A 129 12.68 -2.80 -3.91
CA VAL A 129 13.87 -2.49 -4.73
C VAL A 129 13.68 -1.17 -5.49
N VAL A 130 12.50 -0.92 -6.06
CA VAL A 130 12.20 0.33 -6.79
C VAL A 130 12.19 1.54 -5.86
N GLN A 131 11.72 1.38 -4.62
CA GLN A 131 11.68 2.44 -3.61
C GLN A 131 13.07 2.93 -3.18
N ILE A 132 14.17 2.22 -3.49
CA ILE A 132 15.54 2.68 -3.22
C ILE A 132 15.97 3.81 -4.17
N TYR A 133 15.30 3.99 -5.32
CA TYR A 133 15.68 4.98 -6.34
C TYR A 133 15.78 6.43 -5.84
N PRO A 134 14.78 6.97 -5.10
CA PRO A 134 14.87 8.34 -4.56
C PRO A 134 16.02 8.49 -3.57
N ILE A 135 16.31 7.46 -2.77
CA ILE A 135 17.40 7.46 -1.79
C ILE A 135 18.74 7.56 -2.53
N HIS A 136 18.94 6.77 -3.58
CA HIS A 136 20.14 6.84 -4.41
C HIS A 136 20.35 8.24 -4.99
N ARG A 137 19.28 8.87 -5.51
CA ARG A 137 19.34 10.22 -6.08
C ARG A 137 19.73 11.28 -5.04
N ILE A 138 19.19 11.19 -3.82
CA ILE A 138 19.54 12.11 -2.73
C ILE A 138 20.98 11.87 -2.27
N ALA A 139 21.39 10.60 -2.15
CA ALA A 139 22.75 10.23 -1.78
C ALA A 139 23.79 10.76 -2.78
N ASP A 140 23.54 10.59 -4.08
CA ASP A 140 24.38 11.15 -5.15
C ASP A 140 24.43 12.68 -5.11
N GLY A 141 23.29 13.33 -4.88
CA GLY A 141 23.20 14.78 -4.76
C GLY A 141 24.02 15.30 -3.59
N LEU A 142 23.93 14.64 -2.43
CA LEU A 142 24.70 14.97 -1.23
C LEU A 142 26.20 14.70 -1.42
N ALA A 143 26.55 13.60 -2.08
CA ALA A 143 27.94 13.26 -2.38
C ALA A 143 28.59 14.32 -3.28
N ARG A 144 27.89 14.79 -4.33
CA ARG A 144 28.36 15.87 -5.21
C ARG A 144 28.44 17.23 -4.50
N ALA A 145 27.52 17.51 -3.58
CA ALA A 145 27.56 18.72 -2.77
C ALA A 145 28.71 18.72 -1.75
N ARG A 146 29.07 17.53 -1.22
CA ARG A 146 30.13 17.37 -0.22
C ARG A 146 31.52 17.22 -0.82
N PHE A 147 31.62 16.63 -2.00
CA PHE A 147 32.84 16.56 -2.81
C PHE A 147 32.58 17.23 -4.16
N PRO A 148 32.53 18.56 -4.22
CA PRO A 148 32.49 19.25 -5.49
C PRO A 148 33.79 18.89 -6.21
N SER A 149 33.69 18.12 -7.29
CA SER A 149 34.85 17.74 -8.10
C SER A 149 35.58 19.01 -8.53
N GLY A 150 36.71 19.30 -7.90
CA GLY A 150 37.65 20.28 -8.39
C GLY A 150 38.24 19.77 -9.69
N GLY A 151 37.95 20.45 -10.80
CA GLY A 151 38.76 20.40 -12.01
C GLY A 151 38.30 19.45 -13.12
N GLY A 152 37.59 20.02 -14.09
CA GLY A 152 37.58 19.59 -15.48
C GLY A 152 37.39 20.84 -16.35
N GLY A 153 38.49 21.44 -16.81
CA GLY A 153 38.47 22.51 -17.80
C GLY A 153 37.71 22.08 -19.06
N GLY A 154 37.07 22.97 -19.82
CA GLY A 154 37.59 24.29 -20.13
C GLY A 154 38.73 24.19 -21.14
N SER A 155 38.49 23.54 -22.28
CA SER A 155 39.10 23.82 -23.59
C SER A 155 38.39 23.00 -24.67
#